data_AF-A0A960MS51-F1
#
_entry.id   AF-A0A960MS51-F1
#
_cell.length_a   1.000
_cell.length_b   1.000
_cell.length_c   1.000
_cell.angle_alpha   90.00
_cell.angle_beta   90.00
_cell.angle_gamma   90.00
#
_symmetry.space_group_name_H-M   'P 1'
#
loop_
_entity.id
_entity.type
_entity.pdbx_description
1 polymer ?
#
loop_
_entity_poly.entity_id
_entity_poly.type
_entity_poly.pdbx_seq_one_letter_code
_entity_poly.pdbx_strand_id
1 'polypeptide(L)'
;DEQLAALASELPTNLGEQALLCAEADGLARREGRNLFAPLRVPPSHWTAGVEPAEPPEGFAAIKLKRIDQIPFYREACPNHRLRLDLNDSLSVEAFRDFWRGLDAATREAIEFVEDPVPWDPDVWRELRTGWGVPRAADRDVMTRASEAEWLVVKPAVVNPIGPGELAWRENKRLVFTSYMDHAIGQLHAAWRAAEAAAILGGTVAEGGLVTHPLFEPDPFFDRLTCDGARLVPPEGTGLGFDDLLEKLPWKVLI
;
A
#
# COMPACT_ATOMS: atom_id res chain seq x y z
N ASP A 1 11.99 22.55 0.14
CA ASP A 1 11.20 21.34 0.36
C ASP A 1 10.88 21.27 1.85
N GLU A 2 9.61 21.14 2.22
CA GLU A 2 9.15 21.10 3.61
C GLU A 2 9.77 19.94 4.39
N GLN A 3 9.91 18.77 3.76
CA GLN A 3 10.45 17.57 4.42
C GLN A 3 11.94 17.73 4.72
N LEU A 4 12.71 18.29 3.78
CA LEU A 4 14.13 18.57 4.00
C LEU A 4 14.33 19.64 5.09
N ALA A 5 13.49 20.67 5.13
CA ALA A 5 13.56 21.71 6.16
C ALA A 5 13.24 21.15 7.56
N ALA A 6 12.23 20.28 7.66
CA ALA A 6 11.88 19.58 8.90
C ALA A 6 13.02 18.68 9.40
N LEU A 7 13.64 17.91 8.50
CA LEU A 7 14.81 17.08 8.80
C LEU A 7 16.02 17.93 9.25
N ALA A 8 16.32 19.02 8.55
CA ALA A 8 17.42 19.93 8.90
C ALA A 8 17.21 20.61 10.27
N SER A 9 15.95 20.81 10.66
CA SER A 9 15.58 21.42 11.95
C SER A 9 15.45 20.40 13.08
N GLU A 10 15.86 19.14 12.88
CA GLU A 10 15.74 18.04 13.85
C GLU A 10 14.29 17.78 14.34
N LEU A 11 13.30 18.17 13.54
CA LEU A 11 11.87 18.00 13.82
C LEU A 11 11.21 17.31 12.62
N PRO A 12 11.57 16.04 12.33
CA PRO A 12 11.03 15.33 11.19
C PRO A 12 9.50 15.19 11.31
N THR A 13 8.81 15.28 10.17
CA THR A 13 7.42 14.82 10.09
C THR A 13 7.39 13.29 10.18
N ASN A 14 6.22 12.66 10.31
CA ASN A 14 6.09 11.20 10.24
C ASN A 14 6.77 10.61 9.00
N LEU A 15 6.70 11.29 7.85
CA LEU A 15 7.38 10.86 6.63
C LEU A 15 8.90 10.91 6.78
N GLY A 16 9.43 11.98 7.36
CA GLY A 16 10.85 12.12 7.66
C GLY A 16 11.34 11.05 8.65
N GLU A 17 10.57 10.77 9.70
CA GLU A 17 10.88 9.74 10.69
C GLU A 17 10.95 8.35 10.05
N GLN A 18 9.95 7.98 9.23
CA GLN A 18 9.97 6.69 8.54
C GLN A 18 11.09 6.61 7.50
N ALA A 19 11.43 7.71 6.82
CA ALA A 19 12.56 7.76 5.91
C ALA A 19 13.90 7.55 6.64
N LEU A 20 14.08 8.13 7.84
CA LEU A 20 15.25 7.91 8.68
C LEU A 20 15.34 6.46 9.17
N LEU A 21 14.23 5.86 9.61
CA LEU A 21 14.20 4.45 9.99
C LEU A 21 14.56 3.52 8.82
N CYS A 22 14.04 3.82 7.63
CA CYS A 22 14.41 3.11 6.40
C CYS A 22 15.92 3.23 6.13
N ALA A 23 16.47 4.45 6.18
CA ALA A 23 17.88 4.71 5.91
C ALA A 23 18.80 4.06 6.96
N GLU A 24 18.39 4.03 8.23
CA GLU A 24 19.13 3.36 9.30
C GLU A 24 19.20 1.84 9.07
N ALA A 25 18.05 1.21 8.76
CA ALA A 25 17.98 -0.22 8.48
C ALA A 25 18.78 -0.60 7.22
N ASP A 26 18.63 0.18 6.14
CA ASP A 26 19.40 0.01 4.91
C ASP A 26 20.91 0.15 5.18
N GLY A 27 21.31 1.24 5.84
CA GLY A 27 22.72 1.50 6.17
C GLY A 27 23.35 0.43 7.06
N LEU A 28 22.60 -0.13 8.03
CA LEU A 28 23.07 -1.24 8.84
C LEU A 28 23.27 -2.51 8.00
N ALA A 29 22.28 -2.88 7.19
CA ALA A 29 22.36 -4.05 6.32
C ALA A 29 23.50 -3.93 5.30
N ARG A 30 23.77 -2.73 4.77
CA ARG A 30 24.93 -2.46 3.92
C ARG A 30 26.26 -2.69 4.63
N ARG A 31 26.43 -2.19 5.86
CA ARG A 31 27.64 -2.43 6.67
C ARG A 31 27.87 -3.91 6.96
N GLU A 32 26.79 -4.67 7.09
CA GLU A 32 26.82 -6.12 7.33
C GLU A 32 26.96 -6.95 6.04
N GLY A 33 26.94 -6.31 4.86
CA GLY A 33 27.04 -7.00 3.58
C GLY A 33 25.82 -7.89 3.27
N ARG A 34 24.64 -7.55 3.78
CA ARG A 34 23.42 -8.34 3.61
C ARG A 34 22.32 -7.57 2.87
N ASN A 35 21.44 -8.31 2.20
CA ASN A 35 20.21 -7.79 1.64
C ASN A 35 19.09 -7.82 2.70
N LEU A 36 18.31 -6.75 2.84
CA LEU A 36 17.22 -6.64 3.81
C LEU A 36 16.11 -7.67 3.58
N PHE A 37 15.94 -8.14 2.34
CA PHE A 37 14.92 -9.12 1.99
C PHE A 37 15.36 -10.57 2.21
N ALA A 38 16.60 -10.86 2.61
CA ALA A 38 17.01 -12.24 2.92
C ALA A 38 16.82 -12.53 4.43
N PRO A 39 16.04 -13.55 4.85
CA PRO A 39 15.39 -14.64 4.07
C PRO A 39 13.89 -14.40 3.82
N LEU A 40 13.44 -13.15 3.83
CA LEU A 40 12.04 -12.78 3.72
C LEU A 40 11.47 -13.06 2.32
N ARG A 41 10.14 -13.20 2.26
CA ARG A 41 9.40 -13.32 1.00
C ARG A 41 8.40 -12.18 0.90
N VAL A 42 8.54 -11.36 -0.14
CA VAL A 42 7.61 -10.25 -0.40
C VAL A 42 6.19 -10.80 -0.70
N PRO A 43 5.13 -10.31 -0.02
CA PRO A 43 3.75 -10.67 -0.33
C PRO A 43 3.37 -10.31 -1.78
N PRO A 44 2.34 -10.98 -2.37
CA PRO A 44 1.80 -10.54 -3.66
C PRO A 44 1.26 -9.11 -3.56
N SER A 45 1.20 -8.42 -4.70
CA SER A 45 0.57 -7.11 -4.87
C SER A 45 -0.73 -7.25 -5.66
N HIS A 46 -1.68 -6.34 -5.42
CA HIS A 46 -2.73 -6.04 -6.38
C HIS A 46 -2.18 -5.16 -7.50
N TRP A 47 -2.88 -5.14 -8.63
CA TRP A 47 -2.60 -4.21 -9.72
C TRP A 47 -3.30 -2.88 -9.46
N THR A 48 -2.58 -1.76 -9.51
CA THR A 48 -3.22 -0.44 -9.36
C THR A 48 -3.66 0.05 -10.73
N ALA A 49 -4.95 0.22 -10.93
CA ALA A 49 -5.49 0.71 -12.20
C ALA A 49 -5.01 2.14 -12.49
N GLY A 50 -4.55 2.35 -13.72
CA GLY A 50 -4.23 3.68 -14.23
C GLY A 50 -5.47 4.50 -14.58
N VAL A 51 -5.24 5.70 -15.13
CA VAL A 51 -6.32 6.57 -15.63
C VAL A 51 -7.08 5.89 -16.76
N GLU A 52 -6.33 5.35 -17.73
CA GLU A 52 -6.87 4.48 -18.77
C GLU A 52 -6.91 3.05 -18.24
N PRO A 53 -8.08 2.38 -18.29
CA PRO A 53 -8.19 1.02 -17.81
C PRO A 53 -7.44 0.05 -18.75
N ALA A 54 -6.72 -0.91 -18.17
CA ALA A 54 -5.98 -1.93 -18.89
C ALA A 54 -5.98 -3.22 -18.08
N GLU A 55 -6.00 -4.36 -18.77
CA GLU A 55 -5.88 -5.66 -18.11
C GLU A 55 -4.55 -5.74 -17.33
N PRO A 56 -4.57 -6.27 -16.09
CA PRO A 56 -3.35 -6.43 -15.32
C PRO A 56 -2.45 -7.48 -15.97
N PRO A 57 -1.12 -7.39 -15.77
CA PRO A 57 -0.22 -8.49 -16.11
C PRO A 57 -0.62 -9.81 -15.45
N GLU A 58 -0.15 -10.93 -16.01
CA GLU A 58 -0.41 -12.25 -15.43
C GLU A 58 0.09 -12.35 -13.98
N GLY A 59 -0.70 -13.00 -13.13
CA GLY A 59 -0.34 -13.31 -11.74
C GLY A 59 -0.96 -12.38 -10.69
N PHE A 60 -1.49 -11.22 -11.09
CA PHE A 60 -2.25 -10.34 -10.20
C PHE A 60 -3.66 -10.87 -9.99
N ALA A 61 -4.10 -11.00 -8.74
CA ALA A 61 -5.42 -11.57 -8.41
C ALA A 61 -6.46 -10.53 -8.00
N ALA A 62 -6.03 -9.32 -7.64
CA ALA A 62 -6.90 -8.19 -7.36
C ALA A 62 -6.46 -6.92 -8.11
N ILE A 63 -7.41 -6.01 -8.31
CA ILE A 63 -7.23 -4.74 -9.00
C ILE A 63 -7.75 -3.62 -8.09
N LYS A 64 -6.90 -2.61 -7.79
CA LYS A 64 -7.30 -1.40 -7.06
C LYS A 64 -7.79 -0.34 -8.03
N LEU A 65 -9.01 0.14 -7.82
CA LEU A 65 -9.67 1.16 -8.62
C LEU A 65 -9.85 2.44 -7.78
N LYS A 66 -9.42 3.57 -8.33
CA LYS A 66 -9.73 4.91 -7.77
C LYS A 66 -10.99 5.53 -8.40
N ARG A 67 -11.56 4.85 -9.39
CA ARG A 67 -12.62 5.35 -10.26
C ARG A 67 -13.70 4.30 -10.43
N ILE A 68 -14.89 4.58 -9.90
CA ILE A 68 -16.03 3.64 -9.93
C ILE A 68 -16.56 3.41 -11.35
N ASP A 69 -16.34 4.34 -12.27
CA ASP A 69 -16.76 4.21 -13.67
C ASP A 69 -15.89 3.22 -14.47
N GLN A 70 -14.76 2.78 -13.91
CA GLN A 70 -13.94 1.70 -14.49
C GLN A 70 -14.45 0.30 -14.12
N ILE A 71 -15.38 0.16 -13.17
CA ILE A 71 -15.90 -1.14 -12.73
C ILE A 71 -16.44 -1.98 -13.91
N PRO A 72 -17.27 -1.46 -14.84
CA PRO A 72 -17.79 -2.25 -15.95
C PRO A 72 -16.68 -2.88 -16.81
N PHE A 73 -15.64 -2.10 -17.14
CA PHE A 73 -14.50 -2.60 -17.91
C PHE A 73 -13.85 -3.80 -17.22
N TYR A 74 -13.50 -3.68 -15.94
CA TYR A 74 -12.81 -4.76 -15.24
C TYR A 74 -13.71 -5.95 -14.94
N ARG A 75 -15.02 -5.75 -14.77
CA ARG A 75 -15.96 -6.87 -14.66
C ARG A 75 -16.08 -7.66 -15.96
N GLU A 76 -15.96 -7.00 -17.12
CA GLU A 76 -15.99 -7.64 -18.44
C GLU A 76 -14.65 -8.28 -18.82
N ALA A 77 -13.56 -7.50 -18.79
CA ALA A 77 -12.23 -7.94 -19.21
C ALA A 77 -11.57 -8.88 -18.19
N CYS A 78 -11.89 -8.74 -16.90
CA CYS A 78 -11.21 -9.41 -15.80
C CYS A 78 -12.20 -10.06 -14.81
N PRO A 79 -13.15 -10.89 -15.25
CA PRO A 79 -14.31 -11.31 -14.45
C PRO A 79 -13.96 -12.07 -13.16
N ASN A 80 -12.80 -12.73 -13.14
CA ASN A 80 -12.32 -13.52 -12.00
C ASN A 80 -11.45 -12.73 -11.01
N HIS A 81 -11.15 -11.46 -11.29
CA HIS A 81 -10.34 -10.63 -10.40
C HIS A 81 -11.21 -10.03 -9.28
N ARG A 82 -10.62 -9.93 -8.09
CA ARG A 82 -11.19 -9.15 -6.99
C ARG A 82 -10.98 -7.67 -7.26
N LEU A 83 -11.97 -6.85 -6.92
CA LEU A 83 -11.88 -5.39 -7.01
C LEU A 83 -11.67 -4.80 -5.62
N ARG A 84 -10.75 -3.84 -5.51
CA ARG A 84 -10.53 -3.02 -4.32
C ARG A 84 -10.83 -1.59 -4.69
N LEU A 85 -11.84 -0.99 -4.08
CA LEU A 85 -12.21 0.38 -4.42
C LEU A 85 -11.54 1.32 -3.43
N ASP A 86 -10.91 2.38 -3.90
CA ASP A 86 -10.34 3.45 -3.08
C ASP A 86 -10.98 4.76 -3.44
N LEU A 87 -11.91 5.19 -2.58
CA LEU A 87 -12.73 6.37 -2.81
C LEU A 87 -12.15 7.62 -2.15
N ASN A 88 -11.10 7.53 -1.33
CA ASN A 88 -10.43 8.67 -0.70
C ASN A 88 -11.39 9.68 -0.04
N ASP A 89 -12.43 9.21 0.65
CA ASP A 89 -13.49 10.04 1.26
C ASP A 89 -14.24 10.96 0.25
N SER A 90 -14.22 10.65 -1.05
CA SER A 90 -14.71 11.56 -2.10
C SER A 90 -16.22 11.60 -2.30
N LEU A 91 -16.96 10.60 -1.82
CA LEU A 91 -18.42 10.53 -1.95
C LEU A 91 -19.13 10.97 -0.67
N SER A 92 -20.30 11.60 -0.82
CA SER A 92 -21.23 11.76 0.30
C SER A 92 -21.85 10.41 0.68
N VAL A 93 -22.44 10.34 1.89
CA VAL A 93 -23.13 9.14 2.37
C VAL A 93 -24.26 8.72 1.42
N GLU A 94 -25.03 9.68 0.92
CA GLU A 94 -26.13 9.44 -0.02
C GLU A 94 -25.61 8.96 -1.37
N ALA A 95 -24.58 9.62 -1.91
CA ALA A 95 -23.99 9.23 -3.19
C ALA A 95 -23.39 7.82 -3.13
N PHE A 96 -22.67 7.50 -2.05
CA PHE A 96 -22.13 6.16 -1.85
C PHE A 96 -23.23 5.11 -1.69
N ARG A 97 -24.31 5.43 -0.95
CA ARG A 97 -25.47 4.54 -0.79
C ARG A 97 -26.12 4.19 -2.12
N ASP A 98 -26.36 5.20 -2.94
CA ASP A 98 -27.04 5.04 -4.23
C ASP A 98 -26.15 4.25 -5.19
N PHE A 99 -24.84 4.53 -5.20
CA PHE A 99 -23.84 3.72 -5.89
C PHE A 99 -23.86 2.25 -5.44
N TRP A 100 -23.72 1.98 -4.14
CA TRP A 100 -23.62 0.61 -3.62
C TRP A 100 -24.89 -0.21 -3.86
N ARG A 101 -26.07 0.41 -3.75
CA ARG A 101 -27.35 -0.23 -4.05
C ARG A 101 -27.56 -0.46 -5.54
N GLY A 102 -27.02 0.42 -6.38
CA GLY A 102 -27.09 0.31 -7.83
C GLY A 102 -26.25 -0.83 -8.42
N LEU A 103 -25.24 -1.32 -7.69
CA LEU A 103 -24.45 -2.48 -8.12
C LEU A 103 -25.32 -3.76 -8.16
N ASP A 104 -25.04 -4.64 -9.11
CA ASP A 104 -25.59 -5.99 -9.08
C ASP A 104 -24.90 -6.86 -8.02
N ALA A 105 -25.49 -8.03 -7.73
CA ALA A 105 -24.96 -8.93 -6.70
C ALA A 105 -23.55 -9.46 -7.05
N ALA A 106 -23.32 -9.82 -8.31
CA ALA A 106 -22.04 -10.37 -8.76
C ALA A 106 -20.90 -9.34 -8.66
N THR A 107 -21.19 -8.07 -8.95
CA THR A 107 -20.23 -6.97 -8.82
C THR A 107 -19.95 -6.66 -7.35
N ARG A 108 -20.97 -6.67 -6.48
CA ARG A 108 -20.74 -6.54 -5.03
C ARG A 108 -19.89 -7.68 -4.48
N GLU A 109 -20.13 -8.91 -4.91
CA GLU A 109 -19.34 -10.09 -4.49
C GLU A 109 -17.89 -10.02 -4.98
N ALA A 110 -17.65 -9.42 -6.15
CA ALA A 110 -16.29 -9.20 -6.66
C ALA A 110 -15.51 -8.12 -5.90
N ILE A 111 -16.18 -7.22 -5.17
CA ILE A 111 -15.53 -6.17 -4.38
C ILE A 111 -15.02 -6.77 -3.06
N GLU A 112 -13.70 -6.86 -2.93
CA GLU A 112 -13.02 -7.38 -1.73
C GLU A 112 -13.14 -6.41 -0.54
N PHE A 113 -12.98 -5.12 -0.81
CA PHE A 113 -13.24 -4.03 0.13
C PHE A 113 -13.39 -2.68 -0.57
N VAL A 114 -13.96 -1.73 0.17
CA VAL A 114 -13.98 -0.30 -0.16
C VAL A 114 -13.16 0.46 0.89
N GLU A 115 -12.08 1.07 0.44
CA GLU A 115 -11.19 1.96 1.19
C GLU A 115 -11.77 3.37 1.23
N ASP A 116 -11.90 3.88 2.46
CA ASP A 116 -12.35 5.24 2.75
C ASP A 116 -13.59 5.66 1.92
N PRO A 117 -14.73 4.93 2.07
CA PRO A 117 -15.88 5.08 1.20
C PRO A 117 -16.52 6.47 1.22
N VAL A 118 -16.52 7.09 2.41
CA VAL A 118 -17.14 8.38 2.72
C VAL A 118 -16.37 9.02 3.88
N PRO A 119 -16.44 10.36 4.07
CA PRO A 119 -15.81 11.03 5.20
C PRO A 119 -16.07 10.35 6.53
N TRP A 120 -15.05 10.37 7.41
CA TRP A 120 -15.10 9.65 8.68
C TRP A 120 -16.24 10.16 9.59
N ASP A 121 -17.15 9.24 9.88
CA ASP A 121 -18.10 9.31 10.97
C ASP A 121 -18.29 7.87 11.50
N PRO A 122 -18.07 7.62 12.80
CA PRO A 122 -18.06 6.27 13.34
C PRO A 122 -19.44 5.59 13.27
N ASP A 123 -20.54 6.35 13.35
CA ASP A 123 -21.89 5.80 13.28
C ASP A 123 -22.25 5.46 11.83
N VAL A 124 -21.88 6.34 10.89
CA VAL A 124 -22.02 6.07 9.45
C VAL A 124 -21.21 4.84 9.05
N TRP A 125 -19.92 4.78 9.41
CA TRP A 125 -19.07 3.62 9.08
C TRP A 125 -19.62 2.32 9.67
N ARG A 126 -20.20 2.35 10.87
CA ARG A 126 -20.89 1.19 11.45
C ARG A 126 -22.15 0.81 10.66
N GLU A 127 -22.93 1.79 10.20
CA GLU A 127 -24.11 1.56 9.35
C GLU A 127 -23.73 0.93 8.01
N LEU A 128 -22.63 1.37 7.38
CA LEU A 128 -22.12 0.75 6.15
C LEU A 128 -21.92 -0.78 6.31
N ARG A 129 -21.56 -1.24 7.52
CA ARG A 129 -21.35 -2.67 7.83
C ARG A 129 -22.67 -3.39 8.00
N THR A 130 -23.40 -2.88 8.99
CA THR A 130 -24.48 -3.61 9.64
C THR A 130 -25.77 -3.45 8.86
N GLY A 131 -25.94 -2.28 8.22
CA GLY A 131 -27.05 -1.98 7.35
C GLY A 131 -26.80 -2.39 5.90
N TRP A 132 -25.62 -2.07 5.34
CA TRP A 132 -25.42 -2.17 3.88
C TRP A 132 -24.48 -3.30 3.44
N GLY A 133 -23.84 -4.00 4.39
CA GLY A 133 -22.95 -5.13 4.10
C GLY A 133 -21.69 -4.75 3.33
N VAL A 134 -21.21 -3.51 3.46
CA VAL A 134 -20.02 -3.01 2.78
C VAL A 134 -18.78 -3.52 3.50
N PRO A 135 -17.89 -4.30 2.84
CA PRO A 135 -16.58 -4.65 3.38
C PRO A 135 -15.67 -3.41 3.34
N ARG A 136 -15.10 -2.99 4.47
CA ARG A 136 -14.38 -1.72 4.54
C ARG A 136 -12.89 -1.87 4.77
N ALA A 137 -12.14 -0.99 4.12
CA ALA A 137 -10.76 -0.71 4.45
C ALA A 137 -10.60 0.71 5.00
N ALA A 138 -9.73 0.87 5.99
CA ALA A 138 -9.29 2.16 6.48
C ALA A 138 -7.87 2.45 5.97
N ASP A 139 -7.67 3.61 5.36
CA ASP A 139 -6.35 4.12 4.96
C ASP A 139 -6.03 5.41 5.70
N ARG A 140 -6.86 6.44 5.52
CA ARG A 140 -6.75 7.69 6.27
C ARG A 140 -6.98 7.47 7.75
N ASP A 141 -6.13 8.06 8.58
CA ASP A 141 -6.20 7.95 10.04
C ASP A 141 -6.45 6.51 10.50
N VAL A 142 -5.75 5.54 9.90
CA VAL A 142 -6.01 4.09 10.05
C VAL A 142 -6.21 3.67 11.50
N MET A 143 -5.45 4.26 12.42
CA MET A 143 -5.55 4.04 13.87
C MET A 143 -6.92 4.38 14.45
N THR A 144 -7.47 5.53 14.04
CA THR A 144 -8.78 6.04 14.47
C THR A 144 -9.90 5.22 13.86
N ARG A 145 -9.76 4.82 12.60
CA ARG A 145 -10.80 4.12 11.84
C ARG A 145 -10.78 2.60 12.04
N ALA A 146 -9.73 2.04 12.64
CA ALA A 146 -9.49 0.60 12.71
C ALA A 146 -10.62 -0.20 13.36
N SER A 147 -11.29 0.35 14.38
CA SER A 147 -12.40 -0.33 15.05
C SER A 147 -13.56 -0.63 14.09
N GLU A 148 -13.79 0.24 13.12
CA GLU A 148 -14.89 0.16 12.17
C GLU A 148 -14.47 -0.37 10.80
N ALA A 149 -13.28 -0.92 10.61
CA ALA A 149 -12.85 -1.51 9.33
C ALA A 149 -12.40 -2.97 9.50
N GLU A 150 -12.65 -3.84 8.51
CA GLU A 150 -12.13 -5.21 8.50
C GLU A 150 -10.69 -5.27 7.94
N TRP A 151 -10.38 -4.37 7.03
CA TRP A 151 -9.10 -4.26 6.34
C TRP A 151 -8.41 -2.96 6.73
N LEU A 152 -7.10 -3.01 6.88
CA LEU A 152 -6.32 -1.85 7.27
C LEU A 152 -5.19 -1.66 6.28
N VAL A 153 -5.17 -0.49 5.65
CA VAL A 153 -4.14 -0.10 4.70
C VAL A 153 -2.98 0.48 5.51
N VAL A 154 -1.81 -0.14 5.33
CA VAL A 154 -0.61 0.19 6.09
C VAL A 154 0.41 0.76 5.12
N LYS A 155 0.79 2.01 5.32
CA LYS A 155 1.74 2.73 4.48
C LYS A 155 3.03 3.00 5.26
N PRO A 156 4.08 2.18 5.06
CA PRO A 156 5.33 2.33 5.81
C PRO A 156 6.03 3.67 5.64
N ALA A 157 5.67 4.46 4.63
CA ALA A 157 6.15 5.83 4.47
C ALA A 157 5.65 6.78 5.58
N VAL A 158 4.52 6.51 6.24
CA VAL A 158 3.92 7.44 7.23
C VAL A 158 3.39 6.75 8.48
N VAL A 159 3.38 5.42 8.52
CA VAL A 159 2.97 4.59 9.65
C VAL A 159 4.08 3.60 9.94
N ASN A 160 4.58 3.54 11.18
CA ASN A 160 5.44 2.43 11.56
C ASN A 160 4.57 1.16 11.70
N PRO A 161 4.92 0.06 11.01
CA PRO A 161 4.11 -1.13 11.07
C PRO A 161 4.58 -2.18 12.09
N ILE A 162 5.67 -2.01 12.83
CA ILE A 162 6.20 -3.07 13.72
C ILE A 162 6.68 -2.49 15.06
N GLY A 163 5.85 -1.67 15.71
CA GLY A 163 6.03 -1.22 17.09
C GLY A 163 5.20 -2.04 18.11
N PRO A 164 5.71 -2.29 19.34
CA PRO A 164 4.97 -3.01 20.39
C PRO A 164 3.63 -2.36 20.79
N GLY A 165 3.47 -1.04 20.61
CA GLY A 165 2.22 -0.32 20.85
C GLY A 165 1.21 -0.38 19.69
N GLU A 166 1.60 -0.92 18.54
CA GLU A 166 0.84 -0.87 17.29
C GLU A 166 0.18 -2.21 16.94
N LEU A 167 0.21 -3.19 17.84
CA LEU A 167 -0.39 -4.50 17.61
C LEU A 167 -1.88 -4.53 17.97
N ALA A 168 -2.33 -3.69 18.92
CA ALA A 168 -3.70 -3.75 19.46
C ALA A 168 -4.79 -3.40 18.44
N TRP A 169 -4.56 -2.42 17.55
CA TRP A 169 -5.55 -2.01 16.54
C TRP A 169 -5.67 -2.99 15.36
N ARG A 170 -4.79 -3.99 15.30
CA ARG A 170 -4.72 -4.98 14.22
C ARG A 170 -5.38 -6.31 14.58
N GLU A 171 -5.79 -6.46 15.83
CA GLU A 171 -6.37 -7.70 16.30
C GLU A 171 -7.63 -8.05 15.50
N ASN A 172 -7.64 -9.26 14.92
CA ASN A 172 -8.71 -9.75 14.02
C ASN A 172 -8.91 -8.93 12.73
N LYS A 173 -7.89 -8.19 12.29
CA LYS A 173 -7.92 -7.37 11.07
C LYS A 173 -7.05 -7.99 9.98
N ARG A 174 -7.33 -7.65 8.72
CA ARG A 174 -6.46 -7.98 7.57
C ARG A 174 -5.62 -6.78 7.20
N LEU A 175 -4.31 -6.97 7.07
CA LEU A 175 -3.38 -5.88 6.76
C LEU A 175 -3.04 -5.87 5.27
N VAL A 176 -3.20 -4.71 4.63
CA VAL A 176 -2.84 -4.46 3.23
C VAL A 176 -1.72 -3.43 3.23
N PHE A 177 -0.49 -3.90 3.05
CA PHE A 177 0.65 -2.99 2.95
C PHE A 177 0.69 -2.35 1.57
N THR A 178 0.83 -1.03 1.50
CA THR A 178 0.97 -0.33 0.22
C THR A 178 2.19 0.57 0.23
N SER A 179 2.77 0.83 -0.94
CA SER A 179 3.64 1.98 -1.12
C SER A 179 2.85 3.27 -0.93
N TYR A 180 3.56 4.41 -0.91
CA TYR A 180 2.92 5.72 -0.92
C TYR A 180 2.82 6.32 -2.33
N MET A 181 2.83 5.46 -3.36
CA MET A 181 3.08 5.88 -4.75
C MET A 181 4.34 6.74 -4.82
N ASP A 182 5.42 6.24 -4.22
CA ASP A 182 6.70 6.91 -4.07
C ASP A 182 7.73 6.32 -5.05
N HIS A 183 8.93 6.91 -5.02
CA HIS A 183 10.09 6.44 -5.77
C HIS A 183 10.40 4.96 -5.47
N ALA A 184 11.17 4.29 -6.33
CA ALA A 184 11.51 2.87 -6.21
C ALA A 184 12.01 2.45 -4.81
N ILE A 185 12.78 3.31 -4.15
CA ILE A 185 13.27 3.10 -2.78
C ILE A 185 12.12 3.02 -1.76
N GLY A 186 11.11 3.90 -1.87
CA GLY A 186 9.94 3.87 -1.01
C GLY A 186 9.06 2.64 -1.26
N GLN A 187 8.94 2.20 -2.52
CA GLN A 187 8.26 0.95 -2.86
C GLN A 187 8.97 -0.27 -2.27
N LEU A 188 10.30 -0.31 -2.31
CA LEU A 188 11.07 -1.37 -1.66
C LEU A 188 11.02 -1.30 -0.13
N HIS A 189 11.02 -0.11 0.46
CA HIS A 189 10.80 0.06 1.89
C HIS A 189 9.44 -0.54 2.28
N ALA A 190 8.38 -0.21 1.55
CA ALA A 190 7.06 -0.78 1.79
C ALA A 190 7.04 -2.31 1.63
N ALA A 191 7.69 -2.83 0.59
CA ALA A 191 7.78 -4.27 0.33
C ALA A 191 8.56 -5.01 1.42
N TRP A 192 9.67 -4.45 1.90
CA TRP A 192 10.47 -5.02 2.98
C TRP A 192 9.66 -5.07 4.28
N ARG A 193 9.01 -3.96 4.67
CA ARG A 193 8.16 -3.91 5.87
C ARG A 193 6.97 -4.85 5.78
N ALA A 194 6.38 -5.01 4.59
CA ALA A 194 5.33 -5.99 4.34
C ALA A 194 5.84 -7.44 4.52
N ALA A 195 7.06 -7.73 4.04
CA ALA A 195 7.68 -9.04 4.16
C ALA A 195 8.06 -9.38 5.61
N GLU A 196 8.60 -8.42 6.36
CA GLU A 196 8.84 -8.57 7.80
C GLU A 196 7.54 -8.82 8.57
N ALA A 197 6.51 -8.00 8.31
CA ALA A 197 5.22 -8.18 8.94
C ALA A 197 4.59 -9.54 8.59
N ALA A 198 4.73 -10.02 7.34
CA ALA A 198 4.24 -11.32 6.93
C ALA A 198 5.00 -12.47 7.63
N ALA A 199 6.30 -12.33 7.85
CA ALA A 199 7.09 -13.32 8.58
C ALA A 199 6.67 -13.44 10.06
N ILE A 200 6.23 -12.33 10.67
CA ILE A 200 5.81 -12.28 12.08
C ILE A 200 4.33 -12.63 12.26
N LEU A 201 3.46 -12.06 11.43
CA LEU A 201 1.99 -12.09 11.59
C LEU A 201 1.32 -13.13 10.68
N GLY A 202 2.06 -13.78 9.79
CA GLY A 202 1.58 -14.83 8.89
C GLY A 202 0.38 -14.38 8.04
N GLY A 203 -0.67 -15.20 8.03
CA GLY A 203 -1.87 -15.00 7.20
C GLY A 203 -2.69 -13.74 7.51
N THR A 204 -2.29 -12.93 8.48
CA THR A 204 -2.87 -11.61 8.77
C THR A 204 -2.51 -10.60 7.68
N VAL A 205 -1.32 -10.73 7.08
CA VAL A 205 -0.87 -9.88 5.96
C VAL A 205 -1.44 -10.42 4.66
N ALA A 206 -2.30 -9.62 4.04
CA ALA A 206 -2.92 -9.91 2.76
C ALA A 206 -2.05 -9.43 1.58
N GLU A 207 -2.50 -9.70 0.36
CA GLU A 207 -1.95 -9.11 -0.86
C GLU A 207 -1.93 -7.58 -0.74
N GLY A 208 -0.76 -6.97 -0.94
CA GLY A 208 -0.50 -5.53 -0.75
C GLY A 208 -0.72 -4.69 -2.01
N GLY A 209 -0.32 -3.43 -1.98
CA GLY A 209 -0.20 -2.52 -3.12
C GLY A 209 1.24 -2.04 -3.24
N LEU A 210 2.13 -2.97 -3.55
CA LEU A 210 3.59 -2.79 -3.49
C LEU A 210 4.20 -2.49 -4.88
N VAL A 211 3.42 -2.70 -5.94
CA VAL A 211 3.81 -2.49 -7.33
C VAL A 211 3.11 -1.24 -7.85
N THR A 212 3.77 -0.08 -7.74
CA THR A 212 3.26 1.21 -8.24
C THR A 212 4.16 1.86 -9.28
N HIS A 213 5.39 1.36 -9.49
CA HIS A 213 6.32 1.87 -10.50
C HIS A 213 5.77 1.94 -11.94
N PRO A 214 4.85 1.07 -12.40
CA PRO A 214 4.28 1.21 -13.75
C PRO A 214 3.44 2.48 -13.95
N LEU A 215 3.12 3.21 -12.88
CA LEU A 215 2.37 4.47 -12.92
C LEU A 215 3.28 5.69 -13.12
N PHE A 216 4.60 5.50 -13.17
CA PHE A 216 5.59 6.57 -13.27
C PHE A 216 6.31 6.52 -14.61
N GLU A 217 6.90 7.64 -14.99
CA GLU A 217 7.88 7.67 -16.08
C GLU A 217 9.09 6.79 -15.71
N PRO A 218 9.65 6.02 -16.66
CA PRO A 218 10.82 5.20 -16.40
C PRO A 218 12.02 6.00 -15.90
N ASP A 219 12.75 5.43 -14.95
CA ASP A 219 14.03 5.93 -14.47
C ASP A 219 14.97 4.75 -14.14
N PRO A 220 16.29 4.98 -13.94
CA PRO A 220 17.23 3.90 -13.70
C PRO A 220 16.93 3.00 -12.51
N PHE A 221 16.21 3.49 -11.48
CA PHE A 221 15.75 2.70 -10.35
C PHE A 221 14.48 1.91 -10.71
N PHE A 222 13.49 2.56 -11.33
CA PHE A 222 12.26 1.88 -11.75
C PHE A 222 12.52 0.79 -12.79
N ASP A 223 13.45 1.00 -13.73
CA ASP A 223 13.82 0.04 -14.78
C ASP A 223 14.35 -1.30 -14.24
N ARG A 224 14.81 -1.32 -12.98
CA ARG A 224 15.30 -2.53 -12.31
C ARG A 224 14.29 -3.16 -11.36
N LEU A 225 13.16 -2.49 -11.10
CA LEU A 225 12.07 -3.14 -10.39
C LEU A 225 11.41 -4.14 -11.33
N THR A 226 11.36 -5.39 -10.90
CA THR A 226 10.74 -6.49 -11.66
C THR A 226 9.77 -7.25 -10.77
N CYS A 227 8.88 -8.01 -11.38
CA CYS A 227 7.92 -8.84 -10.67
C CYS A 227 8.01 -10.30 -11.12
N ASP A 228 7.83 -11.22 -10.17
CA ASP A 228 7.55 -12.64 -10.41
C ASP A 228 6.05 -12.86 -10.12
N GLY A 229 5.25 -12.91 -11.20
CA GLY A 229 3.81 -12.74 -11.12
C GLY A 229 3.44 -11.42 -10.43
N ALA A 230 2.67 -11.49 -9.35
CA ALA A 230 2.28 -10.34 -8.54
C ALA A 230 3.30 -9.93 -7.46
N ARG A 231 4.46 -10.59 -7.34
CA ARG A 231 5.43 -10.31 -6.27
C ARG A 231 6.56 -9.45 -6.78
N LEU A 232 6.82 -8.34 -6.10
CA LEU A 232 8.02 -7.54 -6.36
C LEU A 232 9.26 -8.38 -6.06
N VAL A 233 10.19 -8.44 -7.03
CA VAL A 233 11.50 -9.07 -6.87
C VAL A 233 12.46 -8.00 -6.34
N PRO A 234 13.03 -8.17 -5.14
CA PRO A 234 14.02 -7.24 -4.63
C PRO A 234 15.24 -7.17 -5.55
N PRO A 235 15.79 -5.97 -5.81
CA PRO A 235 17.01 -5.87 -6.58
C PRO A 235 18.19 -6.47 -5.80
N GLU A 236 19.16 -6.97 -6.56
CA GLU A 236 20.42 -7.48 -6.02
C GLU A 236 21.21 -6.38 -5.28
N GLY A 237 22.15 -6.81 -4.44
CA GLY A 237 23.02 -5.95 -3.65
C GLY A 237 22.70 -5.98 -2.15
N THR A 238 23.15 -4.94 -1.46
CA THR A 238 23.07 -4.83 0.01
C THR A 238 22.02 -3.80 0.44
N GLY A 239 21.52 -3.91 1.66
CA GLY A 239 20.39 -3.09 2.11
C GLY A 239 19.13 -3.38 1.29
N LEU A 240 18.52 -2.34 0.73
CA LEU A 240 17.42 -2.44 -0.24
C LEU A 240 17.92 -2.78 -1.67
N GLY A 241 19.22 -2.93 -1.89
CA GLY A 241 19.85 -3.10 -3.21
C GLY A 241 20.27 -1.76 -3.82
N PHE A 242 20.39 -1.71 -5.15
CA PHE A 242 20.76 -0.49 -5.90
C PHE A 242 22.13 0.11 -5.57
N ASP A 243 23.06 -0.70 -5.05
CA ASP A 243 24.38 -0.27 -4.58
C ASP A 243 25.08 0.65 -5.60
N ASP A 244 25.16 0.24 -6.86
CA ASP A 244 25.84 1.01 -7.91
C ASP A 244 25.09 2.28 -8.34
N LEU A 245 23.77 2.34 -8.20
CA LEU A 245 23.00 3.55 -8.52
C LEU A 245 23.13 4.57 -7.40
N LEU A 246 22.99 4.12 -6.15
CA LEU A 246 23.12 4.96 -4.97
C LEU A 246 24.53 5.53 -4.85
N GLU A 247 25.59 4.75 -5.09
CA GLU A 247 26.97 5.23 -5.06
C GLU A 247 27.25 6.36 -6.07
N LYS A 248 26.52 6.39 -7.20
CA LYS A 248 26.70 7.40 -8.25
C LYS A 248 25.91 8.70 -7.99
N LEU A 249 25.01 8.71 -7.01
CA LEU A 249 24.23 9.91 -6.70
C LEU A 249 25.13 11.02 -6.11
N PRO A 250 24.84 12.30 -6.42
CA PRO A 250 25.60 13.42 -5.90
C PRO A 250 25.17 13.74 -4.46
N TRP A 251 25.53 12.87 -3.51
CA TRP A 251 25.17 13.02 -2.10
C TRP A 251 25.64 14.35 -1.52
N LYS A 252 24.76 14.98 -0.74
CA LYS A 252 25.02 16.24 -0.06
C LYS A 252 24.69 16.08 1.42
N VAL A 253 25.47 16.75 2.25
CA VAL A 253 25.11 16.93 3.66
C VAL A 253 23.86 17.81 3.70
N LEU A 254 22.85 17.35 4.43
CA LEU A 254 21.70 18.19 4.75
C LEU A 254 22.16 19.25 5.76
N ILE A 255 22.00 20.52 5.39
CA ILE A 255 22.37 21.69 6.20
C ILE A 255 21.09 22.33 6.73
#